data_AF-A0A164E735-F1
#
_entry.id   AF-A0A164E735-F1
#
_cell.length_a   1.000
_cell.length_b   1.000
_cell.length_c   1.000
_cell.angle_alpha   90.00
_cell.angle_beta   90.00
_cell.angle_gamma   90.00
#
_symmetry.space_group_name_H-M   'P 1'
#
loop_
_entity.id
_entity.type
_entity.pdbx_description
1 polymer ?
#
loop_
_entity_poly.entity_id
_entity_poly.type
_entity_poly.pdbx_seq_one_letter_code
_entity_poly.pdbx_strand_id
1 'polypeptide(L)'
;RHYRLNGLRTESQRALRNLITAGPLVNRPSSSVVDSIPKFEGRVDEDVRGFIDHIDRVAISEGWTDAHRLQVGIRRLVKTALLWHVQTGHMHGDWAI
;
A
#
# COMPACT_ATOMS: atom_id res chain seq x y z
N ARG A 1 1.06 47.69 -13.24
CA ARG A 1 1.74 46.37 -13.19
C ARG A 1 1.37 45.65 -11.87
N HIS A 2 0.11 45.22 -11.70
CA HIS A 2 -0.42 44.70 -10.42
C HIS A 2 -1.02 43.28 -10.47
N TYR A 3 -1.03 42.61 -11.63
CA TYR A 3 -1.70 41.32 -11.80
C TYR A 3 -0.88 40.09 -11.39
N ARG A 4 0.45 40.22 -11.26
CA ARG A 4 1.35 39.07 -11.02
C ARG A 4 1.33 38.57 -9.57
N LEU A 5 1.06 39.45 -8.61
CA LEU A 5 1.05 39.11 -7.18
C LEU A 5 -0.24 38.39 -6.75
N ASN A 6 -1.36 38.68 -7.41
CA ASN A 6 -2.66 38.07 -7.12
C ASN A 6 -2.77 36.62 -7.65
N GLY A 7 -2.10 36.31 -8.77
CA GLY A 7 -2.05 34.95 -9.31
C GLY A 7 -1.33 33.97 -8.37
N LEU A 8 -0.14 34.35 -7.90
CA LEU A 8 0.70 33.53 -7.01
C LEU A 8 0.02 33.23 -5.66
N ARG A 9 -0.69 34.20 -5.09
CA ARG A 9 -1.45 34.02 -3.84
C ARG A 9 -2.60 33.01 -4.02
N THR A 10 -3.26 33.05 -5.17
CA THR A 10 -4.40 32.17 -5.48
C THR A 10 -3.94 30.74 -5.75
N GLU A 11 -2.82 30.56 -6.44
CA GLU A 11 -2.21 29.24 -6.67
C GLU A 11 -1.70 28.61 -5.37
N SER A 12 -1.02 29.40 -4.52
CA SER A 12 -0.55 28.94 -3.21
C SER A 12 -1.70 28.47 -2.30
N GLN A 13 -2.82 29.21 -2.28
CA GLN A 13 -4.00 28.82 -1.52
C GLN A 13 -4.71 27.59 -2.09
N ARG A 14 -4.71 27.40 -3.41
CA ARG A 14 -5.23 26.19 -4.06
C ARG A 14 -4.36 24.98 -3.75
N ALA A 15 -3.04 25.13 -3.80
CA ALA A 15 -2.10 24.06 -3.47
C ALA A 15 -2.23 23.61 -2.01
N LEU A 16 -2.33 24.55 -1.07
CA LEU A 16 -2.55 24.25 0.35
C LEU A 16 -3.91 23.58 0.60
N ARG A 17 -4.98 24.05 -0.06
CA ARG A 17 -6.29 23.39 0.03
C ARG A 17 -6.26 21.98 -0.55
N ASN A 18 -5.58 21.77 -1.67
CA ASN A 18 -5.44 20.43 -2.25
C ASN A 18 -4.64 19.49 -1.33
N LEU A 19 -3.62 19.99 -0.63
CA LEU A 19 -2.87 19.24 0.39
C LEU A 19 -3.74 18.88 1.60
N ILE A 20 -4.60 19.80 2.06
CA ILE A 20 -5.50 19.57 3.19
C ILE A 20 -6.64 18.60 2.80
N THR A 21 -7.19 18.73 1.59
CA THR A 21 -8.28 17.89 1.07
C THR A 21 -7.81 16.51 0.63
N ALA A 22 -6.56 16.36 0.18
CA ALA A 22 -5.99 15.05 -0.18
C ALA A 22 -5.75 14.14 1.04
N GLY A 23 -5.93 14.65 2.26
CA GLY A 23 -5.46 13.97 3.47
C GLY A 23 -3.92 13.93 3.50
N PRO A 24 -3.31 13.32 4.54
CA PRO A 24 -1.91 12.95 4.47
C PRO A 24 -1.70 12.17 3.17
N LEU A 25 -0.60 12.42 2.45
CA LEU A 25 -0.10 11.48 1.45
C LEU A 25 -0.07 10.10 2.13
N VAL A 26 -1.10 9.30 1.87
CA VAL A 26 -1.40 8.06 2.59
C VAL A 26 -0.13 7.26 2.70
N ASN A 27 0.17 6.72 3.89
CA ASN A 27 1.49 6.18 4.24
C ASN A 27 1.87 5.04 3.29
N ARG A 28 2.46 5.41 2.16
CA ARG A 28 2.70 4.52 1.04
C ARG A 28 3.74 3.50 1.51
N PRO A 29 3.49 2.20 1.33
CA PRO A 29 4.46 1.18 1.72
C PRO A 29 5.83 1.46 1.13
N SER A 30 6.81 1.72 1.99
CA SER A 30 8.19 1.97 1.56
C SER A 30 8.79 0.68 1.01
N SER A 31 9.65 0.76 -0.01
CA SER A 31 10.24 -0.45 -0.61
C SER A 31 11.04 -1.26 0.40
N SER A 32 11.79 -0.59 1.30
CA SER A 32 12.57 -1.25 2.34
C SER A 32 11.71 -2.03 3.34
N VAL A 33 10.56 -1.48 3.74
CA VAL A 33 9.64 -2.18 4.66
C VAL A 33 8.91 -3.31 3.93
N VAL A 34 8.57 -3.13 2.66
CA VAL A 34 8.00 -4.25 1.88
C VAL A 34 9.01 -5.37 1.68
N ASP A 35 10.28 -5.04 1.48
CA ASP A 35 11.33 -6.03 1.25
C ASP A 35 11.74 -6.81 2.51
N SER A 36 11.48 -6.26 3.70
CA SER A 36 11.69 -6.99 4.97
C SER A 36 10.67 -8.11 5.19
N ILE A 37 9.50 -8.04 4.55
CA ILE A 37 8.47 -9.05 4.65
C ILE A 37 8.90 -10.30 3.86
N PRO A 38 8.86 -11.50 4.46
CA PRO A 38 9.19 -12.74 3.75
C PRO A 38 8.37 -12.93 2.47
N LYS A 39 8.95 -13.56 1.46
CA LYS A 39 8.21 -13.99 0.28
C LYS A 39 7.37 -15.22 0.62
N PHE A 40 6.22 -15.36 -0.03
CA PHE A 40 5.35 -16.53 0.09
C PHE A 40 5.31 -17.26 -1.25
N GLU A 41 5.74 -18.52 -1.28
CA GLU A 41 5.87 -19.30 -2.50
C GLU A 41 4.61 -20.09 -2.87
N GLY A 42 3.75 -20.40 -1.90
CA GLY A 42 2.59 -21.26 -2.04
C GLY A 42 2.92 -22.76 -1.91
N ARG A 43 3.87 -23.13 -1.03
CA ARG A 43 4.14 -24.53 -0.71
C ARG A 43 3.21 -25.04 0.40
N VAL A 44 3.03 -26.35 0.47
CA VAL A 44 2.13 -26.99 1.46
C VAL A 44 2.68 -26.88 2.90
N ASP A 45 3.99 -26.77 3.05
CA ASP A 45 4.69 -26.66 4.33
C ASP A 45 4.92 -25.21 4.78
N GLU A 46 4.57 -24.21 3.96
CA GLU A 46 4.70 -22.80 4.34
C GLU A 46 3.61 -22.38 5.35
N ASP A 47 4.03 -21.62 6.35
CA ASP A 47 3.13 -21.05 7.35
C ASP A 47 2.38 -19.84 6.78
N VAL A 48 1.21 -20.11 6.18
CA VAL A 48 0.33 -19.07 5.64
C VAL A 48 -0.15 -18.10 6.72
N ARG A 49 -0.38 -18.58 7.95
CA ARG A 49 -0.89 -17.71 9.02
C ARG A 49 0.22 -16.78 9.50
N GLY A 50 1.43 -17.30 9.69
CA GLY A 50 2.61 -16.50 10.03
C GLY A 50 2.94 -15.44 8.99
N PHE A 51 2.74 -15.72 7.69
CA PHE A 51 2.89 -14.74 6.62
C PHE A 51 1.88 -13.58 6.74
N ILE A 52 0.59 -13.90 6.94
CA ILE A 52 -0.48 -12.89 7.12
C ILE A 52 -0.24 -12.07 8.40
N ASP A 53 0.04 -12.74 9.53
CA ASP A 53 0.30 -12.09 10.82
C ASP A 53 1.54 -11.18 10.78
N HIS A 54 2.52 -11.48 9.91
CA HIS A 54 3.67 -10.61 9.70
C HIS A 54 3.27 -9.33 8.95
N ILE A 55 2.45 -9.44 7.90
CA ILE A 55 1.92 -8.29 7.16
C ILE A 55 1.08 -7.40 8.09
N ASP A 56 0.20 -8.00 8.90
CA ASP A 56 -0.67 -7.23 9.81
C ASP A 56 0.14 -6.49 10.88
N ARG A 57 1.20 -7.10 11.44
CA ARG A 57 2.08 -6.43 12.41
C ARG A 57 2.81 -5.24 11.80
N VAL A 58 3.38 -5.40 10.61
CA VAL A 58 4.03 -4.30 9.89
C VAL A 58 3.01 -3.22 9.51
N ALA A 59 1.81 -3.63 9.10
CA ALA A 59 0.75 -2.71 8.76
C ALA A 59 0.31 -1.85 9.95
N ILE A 60 0.23 -2.43 11.15
CA ILE A 60 -0.07 -1.68 12.38
C ILE A 60 1.03 -0.67 12.67
N SER A 61 2.31 -1.07 12.62
CA SER A 61 3.43 -0.16 12.91
C SER A 61 3.54 0.98 11.89
N GLU A 62 3.24 0.70 10.63
CA GLU A 62 3.30 1.67 9.54
C GLU A 62 1.96 2.38 9.29
N GLY A 63 0.90 2.13 10.08
CA GLY A 63 -0.41 2.73 9.84
C GLY A 63 -0.97 2.47 8.43
N TRP A 64 -0.74 1.27 7.90
CA TRP A 64 -1.22 0.85 6.59
C TRP A 64 -2.72 0.54 6.60
N THR A 65 -3.39 0.93 5.52
CA THR A 65 -4.77 0.56 5.22
C THR A 65 -4.85 -0.89 4.71
N ASP A 66 -6.05 -1.44 4.66
CA ASP A 66 -6.30 -2.77 4.09
C ASP A 66 -5.87 -2.87 2.62
N ALA A 67 -6.04 -1.79 1.85
CA ALA A 67 -5.55 -1.70 0.48
C ALA A 67 -4.01 -1.81 0.41
N HIS A 68 -3.28 -1.20 1.36
CA HIS A 68 -1.83 -1.36 1.44
C HIS A 68 -1.44 -2.79 1.82
N ARG A 69 -2.15 -3.42 2.76
CA ARG A 69 -1.91 -4.82 3.16
C ARG A 69 -2.07 -5.76 1.97
N LEU A 70 -3.18 -5.62 1.22
CA LEU A 70 -3.42 -6.40 0.02
C LEU A 70 -2.32 -6.20 -1.03
N GLN A 71 -1.98 -4.94 -1.34
CA GLN A 71 -0.93 -4.63 -2.30
C GLN A 71 0.42 -5.24 -1.89
N VAL A 72 0.77 -5.15 -0.62
CA VAL A 72 2.02 -5.70 -0.09
C VAL A 72 2.01 -7.22 -0.11
N GLY A 73 0.92 -7.85 0.33
CA GLY A 73 0.73 -9.29 0.27
C GLY A 73 0.95 -9.82 -1.15
N ILE A 74 0.30 -9.21 -2.14
CA ILE A 74 0.46 -9.54 -3.57
C ILE A 74 1.92 -9.39 -4.01
N ARG A 75 2.59 -8.28 -3.65
CA ARG A 75 4.00 -8.04 -4.01
C ARG A 75 4.98 -9.06 -3.41
N ARG A 76 4.59 -9.75 -2.34
CA ARG A 76 5.42 -10.78 -1.70
C ARG A 76 5.08 -12.20 -2.14
N LEU A 77 4.04 -12.39 -2.96
CA LEU A 77 3.78 -13.67 -3.61
C LEU A 77 4.84 -13.95 -4.68
N VAL A 78 5.33 -15.18 -4.72
CA VAL A 78 6.22 -15.68 -5.76
C VAL A 78 5.83 -17.09 -6.18
N LYS A 79 6.44 -17.60 -7.25
CA LYS A 79 6.25 -18.98 -7.75
C LYS A 79 4.77 -19.37 -7.86
N THR A 80 4.36 -20.44 -7.18
CA THR A 80 3.02 -21.02 -7.24
C THR A 80 1.97 -20.04 -6.75
N ALA A 81 2.24 -19.33 -5.65
CA ALA A 81 1.30 -18.34 -5.11
C ALA A 81 1.08 -17.15 -6.06
N LEU A 82 2.15 -16.68 -6.71
CA LEU A 82 2.02 -15.62 -7.72
C LEU A 82 1.25 -16.11 -8.95
N LEU A 83 1.52 -17.34 -9.41
CA LEU A 83 0.79 -17.93 -10.53
C LEU A 83 -0.70 -18.05 -10.23
N TRP A 84 -1.05 -18.55 -9.05
CA TRP A 84 -2.42 -18.60 -8.57
C TRP A 84 -3.08 -17.22 -8.55
N HIS A 85 -2.37 -16.19 -8.06
CA HIS A 85 -2.90 -14.83 -8.02
C HIS A 85 -3.24 -14.30 -9.42
N VAL A 86 -2.33 -14.47 -10.38
CA VAL A 86 -2.55 -14.06 -11.78
C VAL A 86 -3.73 -14.82 -12.41
N GLN A 87 -3.90 -16.11 -12.11
CA GLN A 87 -4.97 -16.93 -12.70
C GLN A 87 -6.34 -16.70 -12.08
N THR A 88 -6.41 -16.52 -10.76
CA THR A 88 -7.68 -16.56 -10.02
C THR A 88 -7.66 -15.62 -8.83
N GLY A 89 -6.54 -15.52 -8.10
CA GLY A 89 -6.49 -14.76 -6.85
C GLY A 89 -6.76 -13.26 -7.00
N HIS A 90 -6.50 -12.65 -8.16
CA HIS A 90 -6.78 -11.23 -8.44
C HIS A 90 -8.28 -10.87 -8.41
N MET A 91 -9.17 -11.87 -8.46
CA MET A 91 -10.61 -11.65 -8.27
C MET A 91 -10.98 -11.32 -6.82
N HIS A 92 -10.06 -11.55 -5.87
CA HIS A 92 -10.22 -11.17 -4.47
C HIS A 92 -9.57 -9.81 -4.22
N GLY A 93 -10.40 -8.77 -4.16
CA GLY A 93 -9.96 -7.37 -4.12
C GLY A 93 -9.82 -6.75 -2.73
N ASP A 94 -10.06 -7.51 -1.66
CA ASP A 94 -10.13 -7.00 -0.30
C ASP A 94 -9.21 -7.79 0.66
N TRP A 95 -8.63 -7.09 1.63
CA TRP A 95 -7.98 -7.72 2.79
C TRP A 95 -9.04 -7.91 3.86
N ALA A 96 -9.41 -9.17 4.15
CA ALA A 96 -10.45 -9.47 5.12
C ALA A 96 -9.99 -9.16 6.57
N ILE A 97 -10.92 -8.65 7.38
CA ILE A 97 -10.77 -8.42 8.82
C ILE A 97 -11.14 -9.71 9.58
#